data_AF-A0A7Y7NDG8-F1
#
_entry.id   AF-A0A7Y7NDG8-F1
#
_cell.length_a   1.000
_cell.length_b   1.000
_cell.length_c   1.000
_cell.angle_alpha   90.00
_cell.angle_beta   90.00
_cell.angle_gamma   90.00
#
_symmetry.space_group_name_H-M   'P 1'
#
loop_
_entity.id
_entity.type
_entity.pdbx_description
1 polymer ?
#
loop_
_entity_poly.entity_id
_entity_poly.type
_entity_poly.pdbx_seq_one_letter_code
_entity_poly.pdbx_strand_id
1 'polypeptide(L)'
;MSKKKLSLSCCIYLFLVSSAFAPVAFAASVETVGDLKVDGQIWSTSGGFKFPDGSTWTTGSMSGLLFNVGFDVDNSNSNAGNLNSGAIKFGAGATGEAVASQRIGSGNVNGLDLYTNSTSRLAITNSGFVGIGTRAPAFPLTEAAVNGQWTRAQFGNHYPLYLMEFPPAIGFNVYAPGGGVVTYGSTHPAGFLAFDWNTPGGFEFKTAPSAAAGTNIVMSTRLAITNDGKVGIGSTTPTQALDVVGNINASGNVTAGNITASGSLTGHDGYFTSSLNLDQGNTNNGGLNGAVLTFGNGSGEGIASKRTATGNQFGLDFYTNFNNRMSITNGGDVNVIGNVTVKGMMNMGSGTGTTEAPSNSIIVRKTNSLNNTAGNKVAVTDWLALLRNGTNGGFSISNTSAGWSGVVSCMGMNSANASVNKYLEVGPGPVTTALFSDADGVVNFQCNFGDPYGNGRITHVSLFRKAGDYMWLGTIISDVNQ
;
A
#
# COMPACT_ATOMS: atom_id res chain seq x y z
N MET A 1 -1.97 -26.88 108.52
CA MET A 1 -0.48 -26.83 108.50
C MET A 1 -0.06 -25.38 108.29
N SER A 2 0.28 -24.64 109.36
CA SER A 2 1.65 -24.32 109.82
C SER A 2 2.42 -23.37 108.87
N LYS A 3 2.43 -22.05 109.16
CA LYS A 3 3.51 -21.22 109.81
C LYS A 3 4.76 -21.08 108.94
N LYS A 4 5.31 -19.88 108.69
CA LYS A 4 5.93 -18.88 109.61
C LYS A 4 5.99 -17.51 108.87
N LYS A 5 5.62 -16.32 109.38
CA LYS A 5 6.09 -15.50 110.52
C LYS A 5 7.62 -15.39 110.67
N LEU A 6 8.17 -14.21 110.37
CA LEU A 6 9.13 -13.55 111.26
C LEU A 6 8.95 -12.03 111.17
N SER A 7 8.83 -11.40 112.34
CA SER A 7 8.84 -9.95 112.56
C SER A 7 10.20 -9.56 113.13
N LEU A 8 10.61 -8.29 112.97
CA LEU A 8 11.16 -7.57 114.12
C LEU A 8 10.82 -6.08 114.04
N SER A 9 10.26 -5.61 115.15
CA SER A 9 9.86 -4.25 115.48
C SER A 9 11.00 -3.57 116.22
N CYS A 10 11.16 -2.25 116.09
CA CYS A 10 11.67 -1.45 117.20
C CYS A 10 11.00 -0.07 117.20
N CYS A 11 10.13 0.14 118.20
CA CYS A 11 9.73 1.46 118.67
C CYS A 11 10.82 1.97 119.61
N ILE A 12 11.28 3.21 119.43
CA ILE A 12 11.73 4.04 120.56
C ILE A 12 10.95 5.35 120.49
N TYR A 13 10.24 5.61 121.58
CA TYR A 13 9.57 6.87 121.87
C TYR A 13 10.50 7.70 122.75
N LEU A 14 10.61 9.00 122.42
CA LEU A 14 10.48 10.14 123.35
C LEU A 14 11.73 10.93 123.82
N PHE A 15 11.52 12.27 123.72
CA PHE A 15 12.05 13.44 124.45
C PHE A 15 13.17 14.32 123.85
N LEU A 16 12.72 15.50 123.35
CA LEU A 16 13.25 16.89 123.36
C LEU A 16 14.77 17.08 123.59
N VAL A 17 15.51 17.87 122.79
CA VAL A 17 15.62 19.34 122.80
C VAL A 17 16.72 19.70 121.76
N SER A 18 16.70 20.94 121.24
CA SER A 18 17.85 21.69 120.68
C SER A 18 18.08 21.65 119.16
N SER A 19 17.51 22.70 118.54
CA SER A 19 18.13 23.67 117.62
C SER A 19 18.86 23.20 116.35
N ALA A 20 18.29 23.68 115.24
CA ALA A 20 18.96 24.07 114.00
C ALA A 20 19.48 22.94 113.09
N PHE A 21 18.55 22.26 112.42
CA PHE A 21 18.74 21.84 111.04
C PHE A 21 17.43 22.08 110.27
N ALA A 22 17.55 22.72 109.10
CA ALA A 22 16.43 23.02 108.21
C ALA A 22 15.58 21.77 107.94
N PRO A 23 14.25 21.88 107.72
CA PRO A 23 13.48 20.75 107.26
C PRO A 23 14.06 20.32 105.92
N VAL A 24 14.84 19.25 105.91
CA VAL A 24 15.11 18.49 104.70
C VAL A 24 13.77 17.86 104.36
N ALA A 25 13.00 18.57 103.53
CA ALA A 25 11.88 17.97 102.85
C ALA A 25 12.47 16.81 102.03
N PHE A 26 12.33 15.59 102.56
CA PHE A 26 12.42 14.39 101.75
C PHE A 26 11.27 14.50 100.75
N ALA A 27 11.53 15.16 99.61
CA ALA A 27 10.77 14.92 98.41
C ALA A 27 11.06 13.46 98.05
N ALA A 28 10.23 12.56 98.55
CA ALA A 28 10.12 11.24 97.95
C ALA A 28 9.69 11.50 96.50
N SER A 29 10.64 11.45 95.57
CA SER A 29 10.30 11.27 94.17
C SER A 29 9.69 9.87 94.07
N VAL A 30 8.37 9.81 94.20
CA VAL A 30 7.62 8.62 93.81
C VAL A 30 7.80 8.52 92.30
N GLU A 31 8.77 7.72 91.89
CA GLU A 31 8.91 7.31 90.50
C GLU A 31 7.84 6.24 90.27
N THR A 32 6.61 6.67 89.96
CA THR A 32 5.56 5.74 89.51
C THR A 32 5.94 5.25 88.12
N VAL A 33 6.59 4.09 88.05
CA VAL A 33 6.81 3.35 86.81
C VAL A 33 5.49 2.64 86.45
N GLY A 34 4.54 3.38 85.88
CA GLY A 34 3.25 2.88 85.42
C GLY A 34 2.49 3.94 84.64
N ASP A 35 1.64 3.53 83.70
CA ASP A 35 0.85 4.44 82.86
C ASP A 35 0.08 5.45 83.72
N LEU A 36 0.24 6.73 83.42
CA LEU A 36 -0.51 7.80 84.07
C LEU A 36 -1.99 7.72 83.66
N LYS A 37 -2.88 7.43 84.61
CA LYS A 37 -4.34 7.43 84.42
C LYS A 37 -4.93 8.72 84.96
N VAL A 38 -5.48 9.54 84.08
CA VAL A 38 -6.15 10.81 84.43
C VAL A 38 -7.63 10.70 84.07
N ASP A 39 -8.52 11.03 85.00
CA ASP A 39 -9.96 11.15 84.75
C ASP A 39 -10.26 12.62 84.40
N GLY A 40 -10.32 12.93 83.11
CA GLY A 40 -10.56 14.30 82.62
C GLY A 40 -9.68 14.71 81.43
N GLN A 41 -9.86 15.95 80.96
CA GLN A 41 -9.10 16.50 79.84
C GLN A 41 -7.72 17.00 80.31
N ILE A 42 -6.67 16.58 79.63
CA ILE A 42 -5.32 17.13 79.80
C ILE A 42 -5.14 18.24 78.77
N TRP A 43 -4.84 19.46 79.20
CA TRP A 43 -4.56 20.59 78.30
C TRP A 43 -3.07 20.78 78.13
N SER A 44 -2.61 20.97 76.89
CA SER A 44 -1.28 21.50 76.63
C SER A 44 -1.24 23.00 76.91
N THR A 45 -0.29 23.47 77.71
CA THR A 45 0.03 24.89 77.86
C THR A 45 1.35 25.20 77.17
N SER A 46 1.67 26.49 76.97
CA SER A 46 3.04 26.87 76.58
C SER A 46 4.02 26.27 77.62
N GLY A 47 4.84 25.31 77.19
CA GLY A 47 5.82 24.64 78.04
C GLY A 47 5.41 23.30 78.67
N GLY A 48 4.27 22.66 78.32
CA GLY A 48 3.97 21.31 78.86
C GLY A 48 2.51 20.85 78.82
N PHE A 49 2.21 19.78 79.57
CA PHE A 49 0.84 19.33 79.86
C PHE A 49 0.47 19.72 81.30
N LYS A 50 -0.72 20.33 81.47
CA LYS A 50 -1.29 20.65 82.78
C LYS A 50 -2.32 19.59 83.15
N PHE A 51 -2.12 18.99 84.32
CA PHE A 51 -3.02 17.96 84.85
C PHE A 51 -4.14 18.58 85.71
N PRO A 52 -5.26 17.86 85.90
CA PRO A 52 -6.39 18.34 86.71
C PRO A 52 -6.05 18.67 88.17
N ASP A 53 -4.98 18.10 88.71
CA ASP A 53 -4.47 18.40 90.05
C ASP A 53 -3.64 19.70 90.14
N GLY A 54 -3.51 20.42 89.02
CA GLY A 54 -2.77 21.67 88.92
C GLY A 54 -1.27 21.51 88.64
N SER A 55 -0.74 20.28 88.62
CA SER A 55 0.66 20.02 88.27
C SER A 55 0.91 20.22 86.77
N THR A 56 2.13 20.62 86.42
CA THR A 56 2.57 20.86 85.04
C THR A 56 3.81 20.02 84.73
N TRP A 57 3.77 19.21 83.67
CA TRP A 57 4.93 18.47 83.19
C TRP A 57 5.69 19.30 82.17
N THR A 58 6.89 19.78 82.52
CA THR A 58 7.63 20.80 81.76
C THR A 58 8.85 20.30 80.99
N THR A 59 9.02 18.98 80.80
CA THR A 59 10.20 18.47 80.09
C THR A 59 9.99 18.49 78.58
N GLY A 60 10.92 19.16 77.89
CA GLY A 60 10.91 19.40 76.44
C GLY A 60 10.89 18.11 75.60
N SER A 61 10.35 18.26 74.39
CA SER A 61 10.22 17.24 73.33
C SER A 61 9.78 15.86 73.81
N MET A 62 8.48 15.59 73.76
CA MET A 62 7.96 14.23 73.87
C MET A 62 8.43 13.40 72.67
N SER A 63 9.47 12.59 72.87
CA SER A 63 9.93 11.62 71.88
C SER A 63 9.01 10.40 71.89
N GLY A 64 7.83 10.54 71.26
CA GLY A 64 6.84 9.46 71.10
C GLY A 64 5.64 9.59 72.03
N LEU A 65 4.56 10.18 71.51
CA LEU A 65 3.23 10.17 72.13
C LEU A 65 2.41 9.05 71.47
N LEU A 66 2.00 8.05 72.26
CA LEU A 66 1.17 6.94 71.79
C LEU A 66 -0.30 7.19 72.16
N PHE A 67 -1.17 7.22 71.15
CA PHE A 67 -2.61 7.22 71.35
C PHE A 67 -3.15 5.81 71.13
N ASN A 68 -3.75 5.20 72.16
CA ASN A 68 -4.43 3.89 72.05
C ASN A 68 -5.86 4.02 71.46
N VAL A 69 -6.24 5.22 71.03
CA VAL A 69 -7.50 5.58 70.37
C VAL A 69 -7.20 6.53 69.20
N GLY A 70 -8.22 6.95 68.45
CA GLY A 70 -8.08 7.96 67.40
C GLY A 70 -7.57 9.30 67.94
N PHE A 71 -6.94 10.09 67.06
CA PHE A 71 -6.46 11.44 67.35
C PHE A 71 -7.29 12.45 66.57
N ASP A 72 -8.18 13.16 67.26
CA ASP A 72 -9.01 14.20 66.65
C ASP A 72 -8.22 15.52 66.55
N VAL A 73 -7.97 15.93 65.32
CA VAL A 73 -7.28 17.18 65.00
C VAL A 73 -8.32 18.19 64.51
N ASP A 74 -8.21 19.42 65.01
CA ASP A 74 -9.15 20.51 64.70
C ASP A 74 -10.60 20.22 65.11
N ASN A 75 -10.82 19.59 66.28
CA ASN A 75 -12.17 19.30 66.75
C ASN A 75 -13.03 20.56 67.00
N SER A 76 -12.40 21.74 67.13
CA SER A 76 -13.10 23.04 67.19
C SER A 76 -13.47 23.61 65.82
N ASN A 77 -13.27 22.87 64.72
CA ASN A 77 -13.55 23.28 63.34
C ASN A 77 -12.98 24.66 62.99
N SER A 78 -11.79 24.98 63.47
CA SER A 78 -11.22 26.33 63.44
C SER A 78 -10.22 26.52 62.30
N ASN A 79 -9.84 25.48 61.56
CA ASN A 79 -8.87 25.59 60.48
C ASN A 79 -9.47 26.32 59.25
N ALA A 80 -8.90 27.49 58.94
CA ALA A 80 -9.30 28.33 57.80
C ALA A 80 -8.57 27.99 56.47
N GLY A 81 -7.95 26.82 56.37
CA GLY A 81 -7.17 26.38 55.21
C GLY A 81 -5.69 26.78 55.27
N ASN A 82 -5.16 26.94 56.48
CA ASN A 82 -3.75 27.27 56.71
C ASN A 82 -3.15 26.37 57.80
N LEU A 83 -1.84 26.49 58.03
CA LEU A 83 -1.13 25.65 59.00
C LEU A 83 -1.15 26.21 60.44
N ASN A 84 -1.84 27.31 60.73
CA ASN A 84 -1.74 27.97 62.03
C ASN A 84 -2.70 27.42 63.09
N SER A 85 -3.74 26.70 62.67
CA SER A 85 -4.74 26.12 63.56
C SER A 85 -5.23 24.79 63.01
N GLY A 86 -5.21 23.72 63.81
CA GLY A 86 -5.85 22.46 63.43
C GLY A 86 -5.16 21.69 62.30
N ALA A 87 -3.85 21.44 62.42
CA ALA A 87 -3.07 20.65 61.46
C ALA A 87 -2.08 19.73 62.18
N ILE A 88 -1.78 18.58 61.58
CA ILE A 88 -0.66 17.72 61.97
C ILE A 88 0.58 18.26 61.26
N LYS A 89 1.53 18.80 62.00
CA LYS A 89 2.78 19.38 61.46
C LYS A 89 3.92 18.38 61.56
N PHE A 90 4.80 18.40 60.56
CA PHE A 90 6.02 17.62 60.54
C PHE A 90 7.23 18.55 60.51
N GLY A 91 8.31 18.17 61.21
CA GLY A 91 9.52 19.00 61.32
C GLY A 91 9.48 20.04 62.46
N ALA A 92 10.66 20.56 62.83
CA ALA A 92 10.80 21.63 63.81
C ALA A 92 10.89 22.99 63.09
N GLY A 93 10.03 23.95 63.45
CA GLY A 93 10.02 25.30 62.87
C GLY A 93 9.01 25.50 61.74
N ALA A 94 9.21 26.55 60.93
CA ALA A 94 8.30 26.98 59.86
C ALA A 94 8.62 26.36 58.49
N THR A 95 9.02 25.09 58.45
CA THR A 95 9.36 24.35 57.20
C THR A 95 8.12 24.04 56.35
N GLY A 96 6.95 23.98 57.00
CA GLY A 96 5.65 24.06 56.33
C GLY A 96 5.12 22.74 55.77
N GLU A 97 5.63 21.61 56.24
CA GLU A 97 5.08 20.27 55.99
C GLU A 97 3.96 19.95 56.97
N ALA A 98 2.79 19.56 56.46
CA ALA A 98 1.64 19.24 57.30
C ALA A 98 0.55 18.45 56.58
N VAL A 99 -0.36 17.87 57.36
CA VAL A 99 -1.67 17.39 56.91
C VAL A 99 -2.73 18.21 57.63
N ALA A 100 -3.68 18.77 56.87
CA ALA A 100 -4.74 19.59 57.44
C ALA A 100 -6.07 19.39 56.72
N SER A 101 -7.17 19.71 57.39
CA SER A 101 -8.50 19.74 56.82
C SER A 101 -9.09 21.12 57.05
N GLN A 102 -9.42 21.85 55.99
CA GLN A 102 -10.06 23.16 56.12
C GLN A 102 -11.51 22.97 56.56
N ARG A 103 -11.95 23.73 57.57
CA ARG A 103 -13.32 23.69 58.11
C ARG A 103 -14.11 24.96 57.85
N ILE A 104 -13.43 26.10 57.66
CA ILE A 104 -14.05 27.40 57.41
C ILE A 104 -13.34 28.16 56.27
N GLY A 105 -14.03 29.09 55.61
CA GLY A 105 -13.48 29.94 54.54
C GLY A 105 -13.67 29.39 53.12
N SER A 106 -13.01 30.01 52.14
CA SER A 106 -13.08 29.62 50.72
C SER A 106 -11.86 28.79 50.32
N GLY A 107 -12.04 27.49 50.08
CA GLY A 107 -10.98 26.56 49.71
C GLY A 107 -11.47 25.12 49.74
N ASN A 108 -10.62 24.16 50.08
CA ASN A 108 -10.98 22.75 50.16
C ASN A 108 -11.71 22.40 51.48
N VAL A 109 -12.89 22.99 51.70
CA VAL A 109 -13.68 22.82 52.93
C VAL A 109 -14.15 21.38 53.08
N ASN A 110 -13.97 20.82 54.28
CA ASN A 110 -14.20 19.41 54.62
C ASN A 110 -13.36 18.40 53.84
N GLY A 111 -12.41 18.87 53.02
CA GLY A 111 -11.44 18.02 52.35
C GLY A 111 -10.18 17.81 53.18
N LEU A 112 -9.21 17.12 52.59
CA LEU A 112 -7.90 16.83 53.17
C LEU A 112 -6.80 17.42 52.28
N ASP A 113 -5.89 18.18 52.86
CA ASP A 113 -4.79 18.83 52.15
C ASP A 113 -3.44 18.38 52.74
N LEU A 114 -2.51 18.01 51.87
CA LEU A 114 -1.12 17.71 52.18
C LEU A 114 -0.26 18.89 51.76
N TYR A 115 0.53 19.41 52.70
CA TYR A 115 1.34 20.60 52.54
C TYR A 115 2.82 20.29 52.54
N THR A 116 3.56 21.03 51.70
CA THR A 116 5.02 21.22 51.83
C THR A 116 5.34 22.68 51.54
N ASN A 117 6.36 23.24 52.21
CA ASN A 117 6.68 24.67 52.11
C ASN A 117 5.44 25.58 52.31
N SER A 118 4.58 25.21 53.25
CA SER A 118 3.32 25.90 53.58
C SER A 118 2.32 26.04 52.41
N THR A 119 2.51 25.26 51.35
CA THR A 119 1.65 25.26 50.15
C THR A 119 0.96 23.91 50.03
N SER A 120 -0.35 23.92 49.75
CA SER A 120 -1.10 22.68 49.47
C SER A 120 -0.58 22.05 48.18
N ARG A 121 -0.03 20.84 48.26
CA ARG A 121 0.51 20.10 47.11
C ARG A 121 -0.43 19.04 46.59
N LEU A 122 -1.16 18.38 47.48
CA LEU A 122 -2.19 17.41 47.14
C LEU A 122 -3.42 17.70 47.99
N ALA A 123 -4.58 17.80 47.34
CA ALA A 123 -5.86 18.02 47.98
C ALA A 123 -6.81 16.88 47.61
N ILE A 124 -7.57 16.37 48.56
CA ILE A 124 -8.72 15.48 48.33
C ILE A 124 -9.95 16.24 48.77
N THR A 125 -10.89 16.50 47.87
CA THR A 125 -12.11 17.22 48.21
C THR A 125 -13.06 16.37 49.06
N ASN A 126 -14.03 17.01 49.71
CA ASN A 126 -15.11 16.29 50.40
C ASN A 126 -15.92 15.39 49.43
N SER A 127 -15.92 15.72 48.14
CA SER A 127 -16.52 14.88 47.08
C SER A 127 -15.59 13.78 46.55
N GLY A 128 -14.34 13.68 47.04
CA GLY A 128 -13.38 12.65 46.67
C GLY A 128 -12.50 12.96 45.45
N PHE A 129 -12.51 14.19 44.93
CA PHE A 129 -11.64 14.56 43.80
C PHE A 129 -10.24 14.89 44.30
N VAL A 130 -9.23 14.39 43.59
CA VAL A 130 -7.82 14.60 43.91
C VAL A 130 -7.26 15.74 43.07
N GLY A 131 -6.79 16.80 43.72
CA GLY A 131 -6.05 17.89 43.11
C GLY A 131 -4.56 17.78 43.41
N ILE A 132 -3.71 17.83 42.40
CA ILE A 132 -2.25 17.99 42.56
C ILE A 132 -1.92 19.44 42.17
N GLY A 133 -1.40 20.22 43.11
CA GLY A 133 -1.14 21.65 42.93
C GLY A 133 -2.40 22.55 42.87
N THR A 134 -3.60 21.98 42.96
CA THR A 134 -4.88 22.71 43.06
C THR A 134 -5.72 22.19 44.22
N ARG A 135 -6.46 23.09 44.86
CA ARG A 135 -7.42 22.79 45.93
C ARG A 135 -8.87 22.76 45.44
N ALA A 136 -9.07 23.04 44.14
CA ALA A 136 -10.37 23.05 43.48
C ALA A 136 -10.30 22.22 42.18
N PRO A 137 -10.05 20.90 42.27
CA PRO A 137 -10.08 20.03 41.10
C PRO A 137 -11.48 20.02 40.48
N ALA A 138 -11.56 20.26 39.16
CA ALA A 138 -12.82 20.22 38.41
C ALA A 138 -13.20 18.79 37.97
N PHE A 139 -12.22 17.88 37.95
CA PHE A 139 -12.37 16.47 37.57
C PHE A 139 -11.82 15.56 38.68
N PRO A 140 -12.18 14.26 38.71
CA PRO A 140 -11.73 13.32 39.76
C PRO A 140 -10.24 13.30 40.04
N LEU A 141 -9.40 13.55 39.03
CA LEU A 141 -7.99 13.89 39.19
C LEU A 141 -7.69 15.14 38.36
N THR A 142 -7.22 16.21 38.99
CA THR A 142 -6.80 17.44 38.32
C THR A 142 -5.41 17.81 38.78
N GLU A 143 -4.48 18.03 37.85
CA GLU A 143 -3.18 18.63 38.15
C GLU A 143 -3.26 20.12 37.77
N ALA A 144 -2.59 21.03 38.49
CA ALA A 144 -2.62 22.48 38.24
C ALA A 144 -1.43 22.97 37.42
N ALA A 145 -1.63 23.87 36.45
CA ALA A 145 -0.52 24.32 35.60
C ALA A 145 0.64 24.92 36.43
N VAL A 146 1.86 24.49 36.14
CA VAL A 146 3.09 25.03 36.73
C VAL A 146 3.71 26.00 35.72
N ASN A 147 3.89 27.27 36.12
CA ASN A 147 4.44 28.30 35.24
C ASN A 147 5.80 27.88 34.65
N GLY A 148 5.88 27.89 33.31
CA GLY A 148 7.11 27.58 32.57
C GLY A 148 7.38 26.10 32.35
N GLN A 149 6.53 25.18 32.82
CA GLN A 149 6.68 23.74 32.59
C GLN A 149 5.49 23.20 31.81
N TRP A 150 5.75 22.45 30.73
CA TRP A 150 4.69 21.88 29.90
C TRP A 150 4.45 20.39 30.16
N THR A 151 5.36 19.74 30.89
CA THR A 151 5.23 18.34 31.29
C THR A 151 4.45 18.26 32.60
N ARG A 152 3.36 17.50 32.59
CA ARG A 152 2.37 17.43 33.68
C ARG A 152 2.52 16.19 34.55
N ALA A 153 2.92 15.09 33.93
CA ALA A 153 3.14 13.83 34.60
C ALA A 153 4.25 13.04 33.91
N GLN A 154 5.00 12.29 34.71
CA GLN A 154 5.95 11.27 34.28
C GLN A 154 5.55 9.93 34.92
N PHE A 155 5.46 8.88 34.12
CA PHE A 155 5.26 7.51 34.60
C PHE A 155 6.46 6.65 34.20
N GLY A 156 7.20 6.11 35.18
CA GLY A 156 8.39 5.28 34.96
C GLY A 156 9.71 6.06 34.79
N ASN A 157 10.83 5.36 34.57
CA ASN A 157 12.20 5.93 34.52
C ASN A 157 13.07 5.46 33.34
N HIS A 158 12.90 4.22 32.84
CA HIS A 158 13.76 3.67 31.77
C HIS A 158 13.26 3.99 30.35
N TYR A 159 11.93 4.13 30.21
CA TYR A 159 11.19 4.60 29.04
C TYR A 159 9.96 5.38 29.54
N PRO A 160 10.20 6.55 30.14
CA PRO A 160 9.12 7.28 30.79
C PRO A 160 8.02 7.68 29.79
N LEU A 161 6.77 7.53 30.23
CA LEU A 161 5.60 8.08 29.57
C LEU A 161 5.33 9.47 30.15
N TYR A 162 5.25 10.48 29.31
CA TYR A 162 4.98 11.85 29.71
C TYR A 162 3.66 12.37 29.15
N LEU A 163 2.92 13.11 29.96
CA LEU A 163 1.75 13.87 29.51
C LEU A 163 2.14 15.35 29.41
N MET A 164 1.92 15.95 28.24
CA MET A 164 2.33 17.32 27.93
C MET A 164 1.14 18.16 27.46
N GLU A 165 1.13 19.45 27.80
CA GLU A 165 0.00 20.36 27.52
C GLU A 165 0.19 21.20 26.25
N PHE A 166 1.41 21.42 25.77
CA PHE A 166 1.67 22.40 24.70
C PHE A 166 2.81 21.97 23.74
N PRO A 167 2.50 21.39 22.55
CA PRO A 167 1.19 20.87 22.15
C PRO A 167 0.70 19.72 23.05
N PRO A 168 -0.62 19.47 23.16
CA PRO A 168 -1.14 18.30 23.86
C PRO A 168 -0.55 17.04 23.26
N ALA A 169 0.19 16.30 24.09
CA ALA A 169 0.94 15.16 23.61
C ALA A 169 1.18 14.10 24.67
N ILE A 170 1.30 12.87 24.19
CA ILE A 170 1.81 11.73 24.94
C ILE A 170 3.23 11.48 24.46
N GLY A 171 4.20 11.77 25.31
CA GLY A 171 5.63 11.60 25.04
C GLY A 171 6.12 10.22 25.49
N PHE A 172 6.85 9.53 24.63
CA PHE A 172 7.56 8.30 24.93
C PHE A 172 9.05 8.62 24.99
N ASN A 173 9.62 8.67 26.19
CA ASN A 173 10.98 9.16 26.43
C ASN A 173 11.21 10.63 26.03
N VAL A 174 10.14 11.44 25.96
CA VAL A 174 10.15 12.86 25.56
C VAL A 174 9.43 13.69 26.60
N TYR A 175 10.09 14.73 27.11
CA TYR A 175 9.45 15.74 27.95
C TYR A 175 9.73 17.15 27.41
N ALA A 176 8.91 18.11 27.83
CA ALA A 176 9.05 19.52 27.47
C ALA A 176 9.33 20.36 28.73
N PRO A 177 10.58 20.79 28.97
CA PRO A 177 10.94 21.59 30.14
C PRO A 177 10.40 23.04 30.08
N GLY A 178 9.92 23.49 28.92
CA GLY A 178 9.44 24.85 28.66
C GLY A 178 10.07 25.46 27.40
N GLY A 179 9.54 26.60 26.94
CA GLY A 179 10.18 27.42 25.89
C GLY A 179 10.20 26.83 24.48
N GLY A 180 9.28 25.94 24.12
CA GLY A 180 9.17 25.39 22.75
C GLY A 180 10.02 24.15 22.50
N VAL A 181 10.79 23.70 23.49
CA VAL A 181 11.78 22.64 23.33
C VAL A 181 11.26 21.33 23.91
N VAL A 182 11.55 20.24 23.20
CA VAL A 182 11.37 18.86 23.66
C VAL A 182 12.74 18.21 23.89
N THR A 183 12.85 17.36 24.90
CA THR A 183 14.10 16.85 25.46
C THR A 183 13.99 15.36 25.80
N TYR A 184 15.09 14.61 25.65
CA TYR A 184 15.12 13.17 26.01
C TYR A 184 15.07 12.96 27.51
N GLY A 185 14.17 12.08 27.98
CA GLY A 185 14.11 11.66 29.39
C GLY A 185 15.18 10.63 29.79
N SER A 186 15.68 9.87 28.83
CA SER A 186 16.66 8.77 28.98
C SER A 186 17.44 8.56 27.67
N THR A 187 18.38 7.63 27.65
CA THR A 187 19.29 7.38 26.51
C THR A 187 18.70 6.62 25.32
N HIS A 188 17.39 6.40 25.29
CA HIS A 188 16.71 5.55 24.30
C HIS A 188 16.03 6.33 23.16
N PRO A 189 15.57 5.65 22.09
CA PRO A 189 14.74 6.29 21.08
C PRO A 189 13.53 6.98 21.70
N ALA A 190 13.06 8.02 21.03
CA ALA A 190 12.01 8.86 21.54
C ALA A 190 10.92 9.08 20.50
N GLY A 191 9.72 9.40 20.95
CA GLY A 191 8.61 9.71 20.07
C GLY A 191 7.46 10.33 20.83
N PHE A 192 6.50 10.87 20.10
CA PHE A 192 5.30 11.41 20.69
C PHE A 192 4.11 11.32 19.74
N LEU A 193 2.93 11.18 20.34
CA LEU A 193 1.63 11.33 19.70
C LEU A 193 1.10 12.69 20.10
N ALA A 194 0.85 13.56 19.13
CA ALA A 194 0.57 14.96 19.41
C ALA A 194 -0.51 15.56 18.52
N PHE A 195 -1.17 16.58 19.04
CA PHE A 195 -1.93 17.54 18.24
C PHE A 195 -1.07 18.78 18.00
N ASP A 196 -0.46 18.91 16.83
CA ASP A 196 0.37 20.07 16.48
C ASP A 196 -0.51 21.12 15.79
N TRP A 197 -0.32 22.40 16.13
CA TRP A 197 -1.05 23.49 15.48
C TRP A 197 -0.35 23.99 14.21
N ASN A 198 0.95 23.72 14.06
CA ASN A 198 1.73 24.15 12.90
C ASN A 198 1.45 23.26 11.67
N THR A 199 1.17 21.98 11.89
CA THR A 199 0.49 21.15 10.91
C THR A 199 -1.00 21.42 11.09
N PRO A 200 -1.75 21.95 10.10
CA PRO A 200 -3.08 22.54 10.30
C PRO A 200 -4.00 21.76 11.26
N GLY A 201 -3.96 22.12 12.55
CA GLY A 201 -4.67 21.45 13.66
C GLY A 201 -4.54 19.92 13.74
N GLY A 202 -3.50 19.33 13.16
CA GLY A 202 -3.43 17.90 12.82
C GLY A 202 -2.94 16.96 13.92
N PHE A 203 -3.28 15.68 13.80
CA PHE A 203 -2.78 14.61 14.66
C PHE A 203 -1.52 13.98 14.06
N GLU A 204 -0.45 13.85 14.85
CA GLU A 204 0.86 13.45 14.35
C GLU A 204 1.53 12.36 15.17
N PHE A 205 2.30 11.54 14.45
CA PHE A 205 3.24 10.55 14.99
C PHE A 205 4.64 11.00 14.62
N LYS A 206 5.46 11.33 15.61
CA LYS A 206 6.87 11.67 15.36
C LYS A 206 7.78 10.75 16.13
N THR A 207 8.95 10.49 15.53
CA THR A 207 10.00 9.69 16.15
C THR A 207 11.35 10.38 16.01
N ALA A 208 12.24 10.06 16.93
CA ALA A 208 13.63 10.44 16.93
C ALA A 208 14.50 9.21 17.31
N PRO A 209 15.74 9.13 16.80
CA PRO A 209 16.70 8.10 17.22
C PRO A 209 17.05 8.21 18.71
N SER A 210 17.89 7.34 19.24
CA SER A 210 18.43 7.49 20.60
C SER A 210 19.44 8.64 20.68
N ALA A 211 19.41 9.41 21.77
CA ALA A 211 20.47 10.33 22.15
C ALA A 211 20.61 10.38 23.68
N ALA A 212 21.52 11.22 24.20
CA ALA A 212 21.72 11.33 25.65
C ALA A 212 20.51 11.97 26.36
N ALA A 213 20.27 11.55 27.61
CA ALA A 213 19.25 12.19 28.44
C ALA A 213 19.55 13.68 28.62
N GLY A 214 18.51 14.51 28.62
CA GLY A 214 18.64 15.96 28.77
C GLY A 214 19.02 16.74 27.49
N THR A 215 19.26 16.07 26.36
CA THR A 215 19.52 16.78 25.09
C THR A 215 18.24 17.15 24.35
N ASN A 216 18.23 18.28 23.64
CA ASN A 216 17.10 18.70 22.82
C ASN A 216 16.87 17.72 21.66
N ILE A 217 15.61 17.44 21.35
CA ILE A 217 15.22 16.50 20.29
C ILE A 217 14.86 17.26 19.02
N VAL A 218 15.40 16.81 17.89
CA VAL A 218 14.87 17.15 16.55
C VAL A 218 13.94 16.03 16.12
N MET A 219 12.64 16.31 16.09
CA MET A 219 11.60 15.32 15.76
C MET A 219 11.38 15.23 14.26
N SER A 220 11.19 14.00 13.76
CA SER A 220 10.74 13.77 12.39
C SER A 220 9.29 13.29 12.39
N THR A 221 8.39 14.02 11.72
CA THR A 221 7.02 13.54 11.49
C THR A 221 7.06 12.32 10.58
N ARG A 222 6.45 11.22 11.02
CA ARG A 222 6.34 9.96 10.26
C ARG A 222 4.96 9.79 9.66
N LEU A 223 3.94 10.18 10.41
CA LEU A 223 2.55 10.22 9.96
C LEU A 223 1.89 11.50 10.46
N ALA A 224 1.11 12.14 9.60
CA ALA A 224 0.28 13.28 9.94
C ALA A 224 -1.15 13.07 9.42
N ILE A 225 -2.14 13.49 10.19
CA ILE A 225 -3.53 13.60 9.78
C ILE A 225 -3.92 15.07 9.92
N THR A 226 -4.18 15.76 8.82
CA THR A 226 -4.55 17.18 8.82
C THR A 226 -6.00 17.38 9.25
N ASN A 227 -6.36 18.60 9.64
CA ASN A 227 -7.74 18.93 10.03
C ASN A 227 -8.79 18.75 8.92
N ASP A 228 -8.40 18.75 7.64
CA ASP A 228 -9.26 18.43 6.49
C ASP A 228 -9.32 16.91 6.19
N GLY A 229 -8.72 16.08 7.04
CA GLY A 229 -8.84 14.61 7.01
C GLY A 229 -7.86 13.88 6.11
N LYS A 230 -6.85 14.56 5.55
CA LYS A 230 -5.83 13.92 4.71
C LYS A 230 -4.75 13.26 5.55
N VAL A 231 -4.27 12.11 5.09
CA VAL A 231 -3.21 11.34 5.73
C VAL A 231 -1.91 11.49 4.95
N GLY A 232 -0.87 12.02 5.59
CA GLY A 232 0.48 12.06 5.06
C GLY A 232 1.36 11.02 5.75
N ILE A 233 2.07 10.18 4.98
CA ILE A 233 3.15 9.32 5.48
C ILE A 233 4.47 9.89 4.98
N GLY A 234 5.30 10.38 5.91
CA GLY A 234 6.51 11.14 5.58
C GLY A 234 6.26 12.55 5.03
N SER A 235 5.02 13.05 5.09
CA SER A 235 4.62 14.41 4.70
C SER A 235 3.69 15.03 5.74
N THR A 236 3.87 16.32 6.03
CA THR A 236 2.97 17.14 6.86
C THR A 236 2.01 17.99 6.03
N THR A 237 2.19 18.03 4.71
CA THR A 237 1.38 18.81 3.77
C THR A 237 0.85 17.90 2.65
N PRO A 238 0.06 16.86 2.98
CA PRO A 238 -0.48 15.94 1.98
C PRO A 238 -1.36 16.69 0.96
N THR A 239 -1.13 16.45 -0.33
CA THR A 239 -1.93 17.08 -1.40
C THR A 239 -3.14 16.22 -1.80
N GLN A 240 -3.10 14.94 -1.49
CA GLN A 240 -4.15 13.95 -1.74
C GLN A 240 -4.70 13.41 -0.41
N ALA A 241 -5.83 12.68 -0.46
CA ALA A 241 -6.42 12.05 0.73
C ALA A 241 -5.43 11.12 1.46
N LEU A 242 -4.59 10.42 0.71
CA LEU A 242 -3.41 9.71 1.19
C LEU A 242 -2.21 10.14 0.35
N ASP A 243 -1.18 10.68 0.98
CA ASP A 243 0.07 11.09 0.35
C ASP A 243 1.24 10.36 1.03
N VAL A 244 2.02 9.60 0.27
CA VAL A 244 3.12 8.78 0.80
C VAL A 244 4.41 9.22 0.13
N VAL A 245 5.33 9.76 0.92
CA VAL A 245 6.68 10.08 0.49
C VAL A 245 7.55 8.82 0.63
N GLY A 246 7.69 8.07 -0.47
CA GLY A 246 8.53 6.88 -0.54
C GLY A 246 7.86 5.70 -1.25
N ASN A 247 8.39 4.49 -1.01
CA ASN A 247 7.89 3.26 -1.60
C ASN A 247 6.70 2.70 -0.81
N ILE A 248 5.73 2.10 -1.51
CA ILE A 248 4.62 1.35 -0.92
C ILE A 248 4.85 -0.14 -1.18
N ASN A 249 4.95 -0.94 -0.11
CA ASN A 249 4.97 -2.40 -0.21
C ASN A 249 3.61 -2.95 0.21
N ALA A 250 2.79 -3.37 -0.76
CA ALA A 250 1.48 -3.96 -0.53
C ALA A 250 1.55 -5.48 -0.70
N SER A 251 1.09 -6.24 0.29
CA SER A 251 1.04 -7.71 0.25
C SER A 251 -0.15 -8.27 -0.53
N GLY A 252 -1.10 -7.41 -0.90
CA GLY A 252 -2.28 -7.76 -1.67
C GLY A 252 -2.44 -6.86 -2.90
N ASN A 253 -3.65 -6.90 -3.48
CA ASN A 253 -3.97 -6.10 -4.66
C ASN A 253 -4.11 -4.62 -4.33
N VAL A 254 -3.57 -3.75 -5.17
CA VAL A 254 -3.87 -2.32 -5.17
C VAL A 254 -4.99 -2.06 -6.18
N THR A 255 -6.20 -1.81 -5.69
CA THR A 255 -7.35 -1.44 -6.54
C THR A 255 -7.46 0.08 -6.61
N ALA A 256 -7.23 0.63 -7.79
CA ALA A 256 -7.36 2.06 -8.07
C ALA A 256 -8.16 2.28 -9.34
N GLY A 257 -8.89 3.39 -9.44
CA GLY A 257 -9.61 3.75 -10.68
C GLY A 257 -8.65 4.01 -11.83
N ASN A 258 -7.53 4.71 -11.56
CA ASN A 258 -6.45 4.95 -12.49
C ASN A 258 -5.10 4.75 -11.78
N ILE A 259 -4.10 4.22 -12.48
CA ILE A 259 -2.70 4.17 -12.03
C ILE A 259 -1.88 5.01 -12.99
N THR A 260 -1.39 6.15 -12.53
CA THR A 260 -0.48 7.01 -13.30
C THR A 260 0.94 6.82 -12.77
N ALA A 261 1.82 6.25 -13.60
CA ALA A 261 3.24 6.08 -13.28
C ALA A 261 4.07 7.09 -14.09
N SER A 262 4.96 7.85 -13.43
CA SER A 262 5.96 8.69 -14.09
C SER A 262 7.16 7.91 -14.62
N GLY A 263 7.32 6.66 -14.18
CA GLY A 263 8.34 5.72 -14.61
C GLY A 263 7.76 4.44 -15.21
N SER A 264 8.51 3.34 -15.10
CA SER A 264 8.07 2.03 -15.59
C SER A 264 7.03 1.39 -14.67
N LEU A 265 6.01 0.78 -15.26
CA LEU A 265 5.12 -0.17 -14.59
C LEU A 265 5.55 -1.59 -14.98
N THR A 266 6.18 -2.33 -14.06
CA THR A 266 6.61 -3.72 -14.29
C THR A 266 5.64 -4.70 -13.65
N GLY A 267 4.97 -5.51 -14.47
CA GLY A 267 4.14 -6.63 -14.04
C GLY A 267 4.64 -7.94 -14.65
N HIS A 268 4.46 -9.06 -13.96
CA HIS A 268 4.80 -10.39 -14.51
C HIS A 268 3.81 -10.79 -15.63
N ASP A 269 2.51 -10.66 -15.36
CA ASP A 269 1.40 -11.00 -16.27
C ASP A 269 0.47 -9.79 -16.44
N GLY A 270 0.95 -8.77 -17.15
CA GLY A 270 0.14 -7.57 -17.44
C GLY A 270 -1.13 -7.93 -18.22
N TYR A 271 -2.27 -7.99 -17.54
CA TYR A 271 -3.58 -8.25 -18.15
C TYR A 271 -4.37 -6.95 -18.29
N PHE A 272 -4.51 -6.45 -19.51
CA PHE A 272 -5.34 -5.29 -19.83
C PHE A 272 -6.76 -5.78 -20.20
N THR A 273 -7.77 -5.39 -19.43
CA THR A 273 -9.18 -5.77 -19.66
C THR A 273 -9.82 -5.04 -20.85
N SER A 274 -9.11 -4.06 -21.43
CA SER A 274 -9.52 -3.25 -22.58
C SER A 274 -8.31 -3.01 -23.49
N SER A 275 -8.34 -1.98 -24.33
CA SER A 275 -7.26 -1.65 -25.26
C SER A 275 -5.99 -1.15 -24.58
N LEU A 276 -4.84 -1.47 -25.17
CA LEU A 276 -3.56 -0.81 -24.90
C LEU A 276 -3.34 0.32 -25.93
N ASN A 277 -3.27 1.55 -25.45
CA ASN A 277 -2.94 2.71 -26.30
C ASN A 277 -1.50 3.17 -25.99
N LEU A 278 -0.64 3.13 -27.00
CA LEU A 278 0.79 3.47 -26.91
C LEU A 278 1.07 4.76 -27.65
N ASP A 279 2.06 5.51 -27.15
CA ASP A 279 2.55 6.77 -27.74
C ASP A 279 1.49 7.88 -27.82
N GLN A 280 0.73 8.10 -26.75
CA GLN A 280 -0.24 9.20 -26.66
C GLN A 280 0.42 10.58 -26.81
N GLY A 281 1.74 10.68 -26.57
CA GLY A 281 2.54 11.88 -26.82
C GLY A 281 2.85 12.15 -28.29
N ASN A 282 2.50 11.24 -29.21
CA ASN A 282 2.78 11.33 -30.64
C ASN A 282 4.28 11.51 -30.97
N THR A 283 5.15 10.79 -30.27
CA THR A 283 6.60 11.00 -30.31
C THR A 283 7.38 9.96 -31.12
N ASN A 284 6.81 8.81 -31.42
CA ASN A 284 7.52 7.73 -32.11
C ASN A 284 7.88 8.15 -33.56
N ASN A 285 9.14 7.95 -33.94
CA ASN A 285 9.67 8.34 -35.25
C ASN A 285 9.72 7.19 -36.29
N GLY A 286 8.99 6.09 -36.05
CA GLY A 286 8.96 4.89 -36.90
C GLY A 286 10.06 3.89 -36.55
N GLY A 287 10.37 3.73 -35.27
CA GLY A 287 11.38 2.78 -34.80
C GLY A 287 11.04 2.21 -33.43
N LEU A 288 11.89 1.29 -32.95
CA LEU A 288 11.72 0.62 -31.66
C LEU A 288 12.23 1.44 -30.45
N ASN A 289 12.71 2.66 -30.69
CA ASN A 289 13.19 3.56 -29.65
C ASN A 289 12.03 4.50 -29.26
N GLY A 290 11.45 4.30 -28.07
CA GLY A 290 10.42 5.19 -27.51
C GLY A 290 9.16 4.46 -27.06
N ALA A 291 8.00 5.12 -27.18
CA ALA A 291 6.70 4.53 -26.88
C ALA A 291 6.29 3.58 -28.03
N VAL A 292 6.49 2.28 -27.82
CA VAL A 292 6.31 1.22 -28.82
C VAL A 292 5.98 -0.09 -28.11
N LEU A 293 5.33 -1.02 -28.80
CA LEU A 293 5.22 -2.39 -28.31
C LEU A 293 6.50 -3.14 -28.70
N THR A 294 7.34 -3.49 -27.73
CA THR A 294 8.54 -4.31 -27.96
C THR A 294 8.40 -5.69 -27.34
N PHE A 295 9.15 -6.64 -27.88
CA PHE A 295 9.25 -7.98 -27.34
C PHE A 295 10.71 -8.30 -27.04
N GLY A 296 10.97 -8.87 -25.86
CA GLY A 296 12.34 -9.14 -25.40
C GLY A 296 13.12 -7.87 -25.03
N ASN A 297 14.30 -8.07 -24.45
CA ASN A 297 15.22 -6.98 -24.08
C ASN A 297 16.40 -6.96 -25.04
N GLY A 298 16.50 -5.92 -25.87
CA GLY A 298 17.62 -5.71 -26.79
C GLY A 298 17.69 -6.66 -28.00
N SER A 299 16.61 -7.40 -28.30
CA SER A 299 16.54 -8.36 -29.40
C SER A 299 15.95 -7.77 -30.70
N GLY A 300 15.30 -6.61 -30.61
CA GLY A 300 14.89 -5.82 -31.77
C GLY A 300 13.57 -6.24 -32.42
N GLU A 301 12.67 -6.85 -31.66
CA GLU A 301 11.30 -7.17 -32.06
C GLU A 301 10.31 -6.14 -31.53
N GLY A 302 9.31 -5.82 -32.34
CA GLY A 302 8.23 -4.94 -31.92
C GLY A 302 7.30 -4.50 -33.04
N ILE A 303 6.28 -3.74 -32.65
CA ILE A 303 5.30 -3.10 -33.55
C ILE A 303 5.30 -1.61 -33.22
N ALA A 304 5.75 -0.79 -34.18
CA ALA A 304 5.81 0.66 -34.05
C ALA A 304 4.78 1.34 -34.93
N SER A 305 4.34 2.53 -34.51
CA SER A 305 3.55 3.43 -35.34
C SER A 305 4.27 4.77 -35.40
N LYS A 306 4.69 5.19 -36.59
CA LYS A 306 5.34 6.49 -36.75
C LYS A 306 4.32 7.62 -36.59
N ARG A 307 4.66 8.64 -35.81
CA ARG A 307 3.81 9.82 -35.58
C ARG A 307 4.37 11.10 -36.20
N THR A 308 5.69 11.17 -36.40
CA THR A 308 6.36 12.32 -37.03
C THR A 308 6.11 12.38 -38.54
N ALA A 309 6.26 13.58 -39.12
CA ALA A 309 6.02 13.82 -40.55
C ALA A 309 6.93 12.97 -41.45
N THR A 310 6.45 12.69 -42.66
CA THR A 310 7.12 11.92 -43.74
C THR A 310 7.24 10.41 -43.48
N GLY A 311 7.31 9.61 -44.55
CA GLY A 311 7.39 8.16 -44.48
C GLY A 311 6.04 7.53 -44.11
N ASN A 312 6.06 6.41 -43.38
CA ASN A 312 4.85 5.66 -43.00
C ASN A 312 4.10 6.29 -41.81
N GLN A 313 3.82 7.59 -41.84
CA GLN A 313 3.14 8.29 -40.76
C GLN A 313 1.73 7.73 -40.54
N PHE A 314 1.38 7.47 -39.28
CA PHE A 314 0.16 6.81 -38.83
C PHE A 314 -0.04 5.36 -39.30
N GLY A 315 0.95 4.82 -40.02
CA GLY A 315 0.99 3.40 -40.33
C GLY A 315 1.48 2.54 -39.17
N LEU A 316 1.63 1.25 -39.44
CA LEU A 316 2.20 0.26 -38.52
C LEU A 316 3.39 -0.41 -39.19
N ASP A 317 4.50 -0.54 -38.46
CA ASP A 317 5.71 -1.20 -38.91
C ASP A 317 6.05 -2.33 -37.94
N PHE A 318 6.35 -3.52 -38.48
CA PHE A 318 6.66 -4.74 -37.73
C PHE A 318 8.14 -5.06 -37.85
N TYR A 319 8.81 -5.25 -36.71
CA TYR A 319 10.27 -5.41 -36.66
C TYR A 319 10.68 -6.75 -36.08
N THR A 320 11.78 -7.28 -36.61
CA THR A 320 12.59 -8.31 -35.96
C THR A 320 14.07 -8.06 -36.23
N ASN A 321 14.94 -8.35 -35.25
CA ASN A 321 16.37 -8.06 -35.34
C ASN A 321 16.64 -6.61 -35.81
N PHE A 322 15.87 -5.64 -35.29
CA PHE A 322 15.95 -4.21 -35.61
C PHE A 322 15.68 -3.85 -37.08
N ASN A 323 15.17 -4.78 -37.88
CA ASN A 323 14.84 -4.55 -39.28
C ASN A 323 13.32 -4.57 -39.47
N ASN A 324 12.80 -3.62 -40.23
CA ASN A 324 11.40 -3.63 -40.64
C ASN A 324 11.16 -4.82 -41.58
N ARG A 325 10.16 -5.64 -41.29
CA ARG A 325 9.75 -6.83 -42.05
C ARG A 325 8.44 -6.64 -42.79
N MET A 326 7.58 -5.77 -42.28
CA MET A 326 6.27 -5.51 -42.84
C MET A 326 5.81 -4.12 -42.41
N SER A 327 5.28 -3.36 -43.36
CA SER A 327 4.65 -2.07 -43.13
C SER A 327 3.21 -2.12 -43.57
N ILE A 328 2.31 -1.58 -42.76
CA ILE A 328 0.93 -1.25 -43.14
C ILE A 328 0.85 0.25 -43.21
N THR A 329 0.47 0.81 -44.35
CA THR A 329 0.30 2.26 -44.47
C THR A 329 -0.97 2.74 -43.79
N ASN A 330 -1.06 4.03 -43.48
CA ASN A 330 -2.32 4.62 -43.01
C ASN A 330 -3.47 4.44 -44.03
N GLY A 331 -3.14 4.28 -45.32
CA GLY A 331 -4.09 3.96 -46.38
C GLY A 331 -4.49 2.47 -46.44
N GLY A 332 -3.85 1.61 -45.65
CA GLY A 332 -4.16 0.17 -45.56
C GLY A 332 -3.28 -0.72 -46.45
N ASP A 333 -2.32 -0.17 -47.20
CA ASP A 333 -1.44 -0.98 -48.04
C ASP A 333 -0.48 -1.79 -47.19
N VAL A 334 -0.40 -3.09 -47.44
CA VAL A 334 0.54 -4.01 -46.78
C VAL A 334 1.78 -4.20 -47.66
N ASN A 335 2.92 -3.71 -47.20
CA ASN A 335 4.22 -3.91 -47.82
C ASN A 335 5.04 -4.94 -47.03
N VAL A 336 5.41 -6.07 -47.64
CA VAL A 336 6.30 -7.06 -47.02
C VAL A 336 7.73 -6.86 -47.52
N ILE A 337 8.65 -6.67 -46.59
CA ILE A 337 10.06 -6.43 -46.90
C ILE A 337 10.79 -7.78 -46.91
N GLY A 338 10.87 -8.36 -48.10
CA GLY A 338 11.50 -9.65 -48.35
C GLY A 338 10.59 -10.61 -49.11
N ASN A 339 10.90 -11.90 -49.04
CA ASN A 339 10.13 -12.94 -49.72
C ASN A 339 8.83 -13.25 -48.96
N VAL A 340 7.71 -13.33 -49.67
CA VAL A 340 6.45 -13.87 -49.15
C VAL A 340 6.33 -15.34 -49.56
N THR A 341 6.23 -16.24 -48.59
CA THR A 341 5.92 -17.66 -48.86
C THR A 341 4.44 -17.91 -48.58
N VAL A 342 3.67 -18.19 -49.63
CA VAL A 342 2.26 -18.59 -49.51
C VAL A 342 2.19 -20.11 -49.69
N LYS A 343 1.81 -20.84 -48.63
CA LYS A 343 1.67 -22.31 -48.68
C LYS A 343 0.46 -22.79 -49.49
N GLY A 344 -0.44 -21.86 -49.84
CA GLY A 344 -1.65 -22.12 -50.61
C GLY A 344 -1.71 -21.28 -51.88
N MET A 345 -2.94 -21.08 -52.38
CA MET A 345 -3.20 -20.24 -53.55
C MET A 345 -2.94 -18.77 -53.24
N MET A 346 -2.36 -18.06 -54.22
CA MET A 346 -2.28 -16.60 -54.19
C MET A 346 -3.44 -16.02 -54.99
N ASN A 347 -4.11 -15.03 -54.41
CA ASN A 347 -5.16 -14.26 -55.05
C ASN A 347 -4.62 -12.88 -55.45
N MET A 348 -4.72 -12.51 -56.72
CA MET A 348 -4.20 -11.25 -57.26
C MET A 348 -5.25 -10.49 -58.08
N GLY A 349 -5.40 -9.18 -57.83
CA GLY A 349 -6.22 -8.26 -58.63
C GLY A 349 -7.09 -7.31 -57.80
N SER A 350 -7.51 -6.18 -58.40
CA SER A 350 -8.52 -5.26 -57.85
C SER A 350 -9.80 -5.36 -58.66
N GLY A 351 -10.95 -5.43 -57.98
CA GLY A 351 -12.28 -5.45 -58.61
C GLY A 351 -12.86 -4.06 -58.93
N THR A 352 -12.14 -2.98 -58.64
CA THR A 352 -12.66 -1.59 -58.70
C THR A 352 -12.04 -0.80 -59.87
N GLY A 353 -12.87 -0.06 -60.62
CA GLY A 353 -12.40 0.91 -61.64
C GLY A 353 -12.53 0.50 -63.11
N THR A 354 -13.16 -0.63 -63.43
CA THR A 354 -13.55 -1.02 -64.79
C THR A 354 -15.06 -0.87 -64.99
N THR A 355 -15.53 -0.70 -66.24
CA THR A 355 -16.96 -0.58 -66.57
C THR A 355 -17.73 -1.87 -66.25
N GLU A 356 -17.07 -3.02 -66.38
CA GLU A 356 -17.53 -4.33 -65.91
C GLU A 356 -16.58 -4.77 -64.80
N ALA A 357 -17.04 -4.79 -63.55
CA ALA A 357 -16.21 -5.17 -62.41
C ALA A 357 -15.71 -6.62 -62.60
N PRO A 358 -14.40 -6.91 -62.42
CA PRO A 358 -13.90 -8.27 -62.40
C PRO A 358 -14.67 -9.07 -61.33
N SER A 359 -15.32 -10.15 -61.74
CA SER A 359 -16.23 -10.89 -60.87
C SER A 359 -15.51 -11.79 -59.87
N ASN A 360 -14.27 -12.19 -60.16
CA ASN A 360 -13.51 -13.15 -59.37
C ASN A 360 -12.01 -12.85 -59.39
N SER A 361 -11.40 -13.29 -58.30
CA SER A 361 -9.99 -13.31 -58.01
C SER A 361 -9.21 -14.33 -58.82
N ILE A 362 -8.00 -13.99 -59.29
CA ILE A 362 -7.13 -14.93 -60.01
C ILE A 362 -6.29 -15.74 -59.02
N ILE A 363 -6.36 -17.06 -59.15
CA ILE A 363 -5.52 -18.05 -58.50
C ILE A 363 -4.36 -18.40 -59.43
N VAL A 364 -3.14 -18.34 -58.91
CA VAL A 364 -1.96 -18.91 -59.56
C VAL A 364 -1.42 -20.06 -58.71
N ARG A 365 -1.27 -21.25 -59.30
CA ARG A 365 -0.68 -22.42 -58.62
C ARG A 365 0.20 -23.25 -59.54
N LYS A 366 1.23 -23.88 -58.95
CA LYS A 366 1.92 -24.99 -59.60
C LYS A 366 0.97 -26.20 -59.73
N THR A 367 1.08 -26.94 -60.82
CA THR A 367 0.38 -28.21 -60.99
C THR A 367 1.34 -29.34 -61.34
N ASN A 368 1.08 -30.50 -60.75
CA ASN A 368 1.81 -31.74 -60.98
C ASN A 368 0.79 -32.80 -61.40
N SER A 369 0.72 -33.10 -62.69
CA SER A 369 -0.11 -34.18 -63.22
C SER A 369 0.78 -35.40 -63.44
N LEU A 370 0.99 -36.16 -62.36
CA LEU A 370 1.88 -37.32 -62.32
C LEU A 370 1.15 -38.66 -62.47
N ASN A 371 -0.17 -38.65 -62.65
CA ASN A 371 -0.98 -39.85 -62.83
C ASN A 371 -1.80 -39.72 -64.12
N ASN A 372 -1.51 -40.57 -65.11
CA ASN A 372 -2.17 -40.56 -66.42
C ASN A 372 -3.48 -41.34 -66.50
N THR A 373 -3.98 -41.90 -65.39
CA THR A 373 -5.29 -42.56 -65.34
C THR A 373 -6.36 -41.67 -65.98
N ALA A 374 -7.11 -42.24 -66.93
CA ALA A 374 -8.15 -41.53 -67.63
C ALA A 374 -9.19 -40.96 -66.63
N GLY A 375 -9.58 -39.70 -66.84
CA GLY A 375 -10.53 -39.01 -65.97
C GLY A 375 -9.91 -38.24 -64.80
N ASN A 376 -8.62 -38.38 -64.51
CA ASN A 376 -7.95 -37.56 -63.50
C ASN A 376 -8.00 -36.07 -63.88
N LYS A 377 -8.53 -35.24 -62.99
CA LYS A 377 -8.61 -33.78 -63.16
C LYS A 377 -7.24 -33.14 -62.97
N VAL A 378 -6.81 -32.37 -63.97
CA VAL A 378 -5.58 -31.57 -63.92
C VAL A 378 -5.91 -30.12 -63.60
N ALA A 379 -6.94 -29.60 -64.27
CA ALA A 379 -7.48 -28.28 -64.05
C ALA A 379 -8.99 -28.25 -64.34
N VAL A 380 -9.74 -27.31 -63.74
CA VAL A 380 -11.19 -27.15 -63.94
C VAL A 380 -11.59 -25.69 -64.08
N THR A 381 -12.79 -25.45 -64.60
CA THR A 381 -13.59 -24.23 -64.37
C THR A 381 -14.77 -24.59 -63.44
N ASP A 382 -15.88 -23.86 -63.55
CA ASP A 382 -17.19 -24.19 -63.00
C ASP A 382 -17.83 -25.47 -63.58
N TRP A 383 -17.67 -25.73 -64.87
CA TRP A 383 -18.29 -26.88 -65.54
C TRP A 383 -17.45 -27.52 -66.63
N LEU A 384 -16.25 -27.02 -66.90
CA LEU A 384 -15.25 -27.71 -67.72
C LEU A 384 -14.14 -28.32 -66.86
N ALA A 385 -13.59 -29.45 -67.29
CA ALA A 385 -12.44 -30.07 -66.67
C ALA A 385 -11.43 -30.54 -67.71
N LEU A 386 -10.17 -30.11 -67.57
CA LEU A 386 -9.04 -30.71 -68.25
C LEU A 386 -8.67 -32.02 -67.55
N LEU A 387 -8.88 -33.11 -68.25
CA LEU A 387 -8.67 -34.47 -67.77
C LEU A 387 -7.50 -35.13 -68.48
N ARG A 388 -6.87 -36.08 -67.80
CA ARG A 388 -6.02 -37.08 -68.44
C ARG A 388 -6.89 -38.06 -69.24
N ASN A 389 -6.38 -38.56 -70.37
CA ASN A 389 -7.13 -39.47 -71.24
C ASN A 389 -6.67 -40.94 -71.16
N GLY A 390 -5.72 -41.27 -70.29
CA GLY A 390 -5.15 -42.63 -70.19
C GLY A 390 -3.80 -42.82 -70.87
N THR A 391 -3.35 -41.89 -71.74
CA THR A 391 -2.06 -42.00 -72.44
C THR A 391 -0.98 -41.07 -71.86
N ASN A 392 0.27 -41.24 -72.30
CA ASN A 392 1.40 -40.45 -71.78
C ASN A 392 1.26 -38.95 -72.13
N GLY A 393 1.00 -38.64 -73.39
CA GLY A 393 0.82 -37.27 -73.88
C GLY A 393 -0.61 -36.73 -73.82
N GLY A 394 -1.59 -37.57 -73.50
CA GLY A 394 -2.96 -37.27 -73.86
C GLY A 394 -3.80 -36.55 -72.81
N PHE A 395 -4.71 -35.73 -73.32
CA PHE A 395 -5.66 -34.92 -72.55
C PHE A 395 -7.04 -34.95 -73.18
N SER A 396 -8.06 -34.70 -72.39
CA SER A 396 -9.44 -34.52 -72.81
C SER A 396 -10.07 -33.38 -72.04
N ILE A 397 -11.11 -32.77 -72.60
CA ILE A 397 -11.93 -31.80 -71.90
C ILE A 397 -13.29 -32.42 -71.64
N SER A 398 -13.71 -32.44 -70.39
CA SER A 398 -15.07 -32.80 -70.02
C SER A 398 -15.90 -31.56 -69.77
N ASN A 399 -17.10 -31.52 -70.33
CA ASN A 399 -18.15 -30.58 -69.97
C ASN A 399 -19.18 -31.32 -69.12
N THR A 400 -19.59 -30.73 -67.99
CA THR A 400 -20.67 -31.26 -67.13
C THR A 400 -21.91 -30.37 -67.12
N SER A 401 -21.88 -29.22 -67.80
CA SER A 401 -23.00 -28.28 -67.88
C SER A 401 -24.09 -28.81 -68.79
N ALA A 402 -25.30 -29.00 -68.25
CA ALA A 402 -26.45 -29.47 -69.04
C ALA A 402 -26.98 -28.45 -70.06
N GLY A 403 -26.57 -27.18 -69.97
CA GLY A 403 -27.16 -26.08 -70.76
C GLY A 403 -26.18 -25.19 -71.51
N TRP A 404 -24.86 -25.33 -71.30
CA TRP A 404 -23.86 -24.40 -71.83
C TRP A 404 -22.72 -25.12 -72.55
N SER A 405 -22.30 -24.59 -73.69
CA SER A 405 -21.14 -25.06 -74.47
C SER A 405 -19.88 -24.33 -74.05
N GLY A 406 -18.79 -25.07 -73.83
CA GLY A 406 -17.50 -24.51 -73.44
C GLY A 406 -16.57 -24.32 -74.61
N VAL A 407 -15.69 -23.33 -74.53
CA VAL A 407 -14.65 -23.11 -75.55
C VAL A 407 -13.30 -23.51 -74.99
N VAL A 408 -12.51 -24.21 -75.81
CA VAL A 408 -11.15 -24.61 -75.51
C VAL A 408 -10.26 -24.16 -76.65
N SER A 409 -9.23 -23.39 -76.34
CA SER A 409 -8.22 -22.95 -77.30
C SER A 409 -6.83 -23.26 -76.76
N CYS A 410 -6.11 -24.09 -77.51
CA CYS A 410 -4.83 -24.63 -77.11
C CYS A 410 -3.77 -24.42 -78.19
N MET A 411 -2.59 -24.01 -77.76
CA MET A 411 -1.38 -24.00 -78.56
C MET A 411 -0.41 -25.04 -78.00
N GLY A 412 -0.05 -26.03 -78.81
CA GLY A 412 0.86 -27.10 -78.44
C GLY A 412 2.09 -27.11 -79.33
N MET A 413 3.16 -27.74 -78.85
CA MET A 413 4.35 -28.07 -79.64
C MET A 413 4.70 -29.54 -79.42
N ASN A 414 5.02 -30.25 -80.49
CA ASN A 414 5.51 -31.62 -80.40
C ASN A 414 7.04 -31.68 -80.28
N SER A 415 7.58 -32.87 -80.01
CA SER A 415 9.04 -33.06 -79.86
C SER A 415 9.85 -32.86 -81.14
N ALA A 416 9.19 -32.67 -82.29
CA ALA A 416 9.81 -32.34 -83.58
C ALA A 416 9.75 -30.83 -83.89
N ASN A 417 9.44 -30.00 -82.89
CA ASN A 417 9.29 -28.54 -83.00
C ASN A 417 8.12 -28.06 -83.88
N ALA A 418 7.18 -28.94 -84.25
CA ALA A 418 6.00 -28.56 -85.01
C ALA A 418 4.87 -28.11 -84.06
N SER A 419 4.12 -27.09 -84.47
CA SER A 419 2.95 -26.62 -83.73
C SER A 419 1.80 -27.62 -83.85
N VAL A 420 1.13 -27.87 -82.73
CA VAL A 420 -0.04 -28.74 -82.62
C VAL A 420 -1.13 -27.95 -81.89
N ASN A 421 -1.85 -27.11 -82.64
CA ASN A 421 -2.89 -26.25 -82.10
C ASN A 421 -4.25 -26.95 -82.15
N LYS A 422 -5.10 -26.70 -81.16
CA LYS A 422 -6.47 -27.24 -81.11
C LYS A 422 -7.44 -26.13 -80.68
N TYR A 423 -8.54 -26.01 -81.41
CA TYR A 423 -9.71 -25.25 -81.01
C TYR A 423 -10.89 -26.20 -80.96
N LEU A 424 -11.62 -26.22 -79.85
CA LEU A 424 -12.77 -27.09 -79.65
C LEU A 424 -13.92 -26.29 -79.03
N GLU A 425 -15.12 -26.53 -79.54
CA GLU A 425 -16.37 -26.20 -78.85
C GLU A 425 -16.92 -27.48 -78.25
N VAL A 426 -17.01 -27.53 -76.92
CA VAL A 426 -17.48 -28.69 -76.18
C VAL A 426 -18.95 -28.47 -75.84
N GLY A 427 -19.84 -29.13 -76.58
CA GLY A 427 -21.29 -29.00 -76.43
C GLY A 427 -21.81 -29.33 -75.02
N PRO A 428 -23.08 -28.99 -74.72
CA PRO A 428 -23.68 -29.19 -73.41
C PRO A 428 -23.94 -30.68 -73.11
N GLY A 429 -24.00 -31.01 -71.83
CA GLY A 429 -24.18 -32.36 -71.28
C GLY A 429 -22.86 -32.98 -70.80
N PRO A 430 -22.91 -34.09 -70.04
CA PRO A 430 -21.73 -34.83 -69.61
C PRO A 430 -21.04 -35.45 -70.83
N VAL A 431 -20.17 -34.68 -71.47
CA VAL A 431 -19.42 -35.07 -72.67
C VAL A 431 -17.95 -34.94 -72.37
N THR A 432 -17.14 -35.91 -72.80
CA THR A 432 -15.69 -35.83 -72.76
C THR A 432 -15.15 -35.87 -74.18
N THR A 433 -14.50 -34.80 -74.60
CA THR A 433 -13.93 -34.63 -75.94
C THR A 433 -12.41 -34.77 -75.87
N ALA A 434 -11.82 -35.59 -76.73
CA ALA A 434 -10.37 -35.73 -76.82
C ALA A 434 -9.73 -34.39 -77.25
N LEU A 435 -8.67 -33.97 -76.56
CA LEU A 435 -7.95 -32.74 -76.86
C LEU A 435 -6.60 -33.03 -77.53
N PHE A 436 -5.76 -33.82 -76.84
CA PHE A 436 -4.51 -34.32 -77.37
C PHE A 436 -4.46 -35.84 -77.17
N SER A 437 -3.95 -36.54 -78.16
CA SER A 437 -3.64 -37.97 -78.13
C SER A 437 -2.14 -38.19 -77.94
N ASP A 438 -1.72 -39.43 -77.72
CA ASP A 438 -0.29 -39.74 -77.65
C ASP A 438 0.41 -39.55 -79.01
N ALA A 439 -0.32 -39.80 -80.11
CA ALA A 439 0.16 -39.65 -81.48
C ALA A 439 0.45 -38.19 -81.86
N ASP A 440 -0.23 -37.22 -81.21
CA ASP A 440 0.06 -35.80 -81.41
C ASP A 440 1.47 -35.41 -80.90
N GLY A 441 2.11 -36.25 -80.08
CA GLY A 441 3.49 -36.07 -79.65
C GLY A 441 3.76 -34.78 -78.86
N VAL A 442 2.71 -34.15 -78.30
CA VAL A 442 2.80 -32.85 -77.62
C VAL A 442 3.70 -32.96 -76.40
N VAL A 443 4.67 -32.06 -76.28
CA VAL A 443 5.61 -31.99 -75.14
C VAL A 443 5.44 -30.70 -74.35
N ASN A 444 4.80 -29.68 -74.92
CA ASN A 444 4.41 -28.45 -74.25
C ASN A 444 3.08 -27.97 -74.82
N PHE A 445 2.20 -27.45 -73.97
CA PHE A 445 1.05 -26.71 -74.44
C PHE A 445 0.59 -25.64 -73.45
N GLN A 446 -0.09 -24.65 -74.00
CA GLN A 446 -0.88 -23.67 -73.26
C GLN A 446 -2.33 -23.78 -73.72
N CYS A 447 -3.26 -23.85 -72.77
CA CYS A 447 -4.69 -23.92 -73.08
C CYS A 447 -5.47 -22.92 -72.24
N ASN A 448 -6.35 -22.17 -72.88
CA ASN A 448 -7.44 -21.45 -72.23
C ASN A 448 -8.72 -22.26 -72.43
N PHE A 449 -9.46 -22.50 -71.35
CA PHE A 449 -10.78 -23.11 -71.45
C PHE A 449 -11.76 -22.49 -70.45
N GLY A 450 -13.02 -22.40 -70.86
CA GLY A 450 -14.08 -21.78 -70.08
C GLY A 450 -15.20 -21.26 -70.96
N ASP A 451 -15.90 -20.24 -70.44
CA ASP A 451 -16.97 -19.52 -71.12
C ASP A 451 -16.48 -18.14 -71.60
N PRO A 452 -16.39 -17.89 -72.92
CA PRO A 452 -16.01 -16.58 -73.43
C PRO A 452 -17.16 -15.56 -73.46
N TYR A 453 -18.40 -15.92 -73.09
CA TYR A 453 -19.61 -15.11 -73.30
C TYR A 453 -20.03 -14.20 -72.13
N GLY A 454 -19.18 -14.06 -71.11
CA GLY A 454 -19.19 -12.87 -70.24
C GLY A 454 -19.37 -13.09 -68.74
N ASN A 455 -19.84 -14.25 -68.30
CA ASN A 455 -20.01 -14.54 -66.86
C ASN A 455 -19.44 -15.87 -66.38
N GLY A 456 -19.10 -16.81 -67.27
CA GLY A 456 -18.51 -18.07 -66.85
C GLY A 456 -17.01 -17.98 -66.56
N ARG A 457 -16.53 -18.99 -65.84
CA ARG A 457 -15.18 -19.03 -65.29
C ARG A 457 -14.15 -19.50 -66.32
N ILE A 458 -12.95 -18.94 -66.27
CA ILE A 458 -11.86 -19.28 -67.18
C ILE A 458 -10.65 -19.87 -66.46
N THR A 459 -10.03 -20.84 -67.11
CA THR A 459 -8.79 -21.44 -66.63
C THR A 459 -7.77 -21.49 -67.75
N HIS A 460 -6.59 -20.97 -67.46
CA HIS A 460 -5.39 -21.12 -68.25
C HIS A 460 -4.48 -22.17 -67.62
N VAL A 461 -3.96 -23.07 -68.46
CA VAL A 461 -2.91 -23.99 -68.07
C VAL A 461 -1.73 -23.86 -69.01
N SER A 462 -0.52 -23.97 -68.45
CA SER A 462 0.73 -24.06 -69.22
C SER A 462 1.49 -25.25 -68.68
N LEU A 463 1.57 -26.33 -69.46
CA LEU A 463 2.14 -27.61 -69.04
C LEU A 463 3.25 -28.05 -70.00
N PHE A 464 4.26 -28.72 -69.46
CA PHE A 464 5.29 -29.37 -70.26
C PHE A 464 5.63 -30.76 -69.71
N ARG A 465 6.23 -31.59 -70.56
CA ARG A 465 6.76 -32.91 -70.25
C ARG A 465 8.01 -33.21 -71.07
N LYS A 466 8.72 -34.29 -70.72
CA LYS A 466 9.68 -34.95 -71.60
C LYS A 466 8.94 -35.82 -72.63
N ALA A 467 9.40 -35.84 -73.87
CA ALA A 467 8.87 -36.74 -74.89
C ALA A 467 8.87 -38.21 -74.42
N GLY A 468 7.75 -38.89 -74.62
CA GLY A 468 7.54 -40.30 -74.23
C GLY A 468 7.11 -40.52 -72.77
N ASP A 469 7.22 -39.52 -71.89
CA ASP A 469 6.83 -39.60 -70.48
C ASP A 469 5.37 -39.15 -70.26
N TYR A 470 4.77 -39.54 -69.14
CA TYR A 470 3.44 -39.16 -68.70
C TYR A 470 3.40 -38.10 -67.58
N MET A 471 4.56 -37.72 -67.03
CA MET A 471 4.64 -36.69 -65.99
C MET A 471 4.56 -35.28 -66.59
N TRP A 472 3.51 -34.54 -66.22
CA TRP A 472 3.30 -33.15 -66.64
C TRP A 472 3.45 -32.19 -65.47
N LEU A 473 4.23 -31.14 -65.68
CA LEU A 473 4.45 -30.08 -64.70
C LEU A 473 4.10 -28.74 -65.34
N GLY A 474 3.66 -27.79 -64.52
CA GLY A 474 3.48 -26.43 -64.98
C GLY A 474 2.68 -25.56 -64.03
N THR A 475 1.98 -24.60 -64.61
CA THR A 475 1.24 -23.57 -63.87
C THR A 475 -0.21 -23.55 -64.32
N ILE A 476 -1.10 -23.30 -63.38
CA ILE A 476 -2.53 -23.05 -63.60
C ILE A 476 -2.82 -21.64 -63.12
N ILE A 477 -3.50 -20.87 -63.96
CA ILE A 477 -4.03 -19.55 -63.66
C ILE A 477 -5.55 -19.67 -63.84
N SER A 478 -6.33 -19.46 -62.80
CA SER A 478 -7.78 -19.73 -62.82
C SER A 478 -8.52 -18.76 -61.92
N ASP A 479 -9.77 -18.47 -62.24
CA ASP A 479 -10.70 -17.77 -61.34
C ASP A 479 -11.52 -18.74 -60.47
N VAL A 480 -11.20 -20.04 -60.52
CA VAL A 480 -11.83 -21.12 -59.75
C VAL A 480 -10.87 -21.73 -58.75
N ASN A 481 -11.30 -21.83 -57.49
CA ASN A 481 -10.63 -22.63 -56.49
C ASN A 481 -10.82 -24.12 -56.78
N GLN A 482 -9.72 -24.84 -57.04
CA GLN A 482 -9.72 -26.18 -57.64
C GLN A 482 -8.64 -27.10 -57.11
#